data_AF-A0A5C7UWM0-F1
#
_entry.id   AF-A0A5C7UWM0-F1
#
_cell.length_a   1.000
_cell.length_b   1.000
_cell.length_c   1.000
_cell.angle_alpha   90.00
_cell.angle_beta   90.00
_cell.angle_gamma   90.00
#
_symmetry.space_group_name_H-M   'P 1'
#
loop_
_entity.id
_entity.type
_entity.pdbx_description
1 polymer ?
#
loop_
_entity_poly.entity_id
_entity_poly.type
_entity_poly.pdbx_seq_one_letter_code
_entity_poly.pdbx_strand_id
1 'polypeptide(L)'
;MDCPELVWRARLATMRPRHEAGTGLPRGAADQPSQGTVMNLSALTRLGLLLAGGCVAAAAQSQSLPTQGTWTTTLQARDLDGNLANGAEAYYDTVLKITWLANADLGLGSAYANFEDQPGAVTWADAKTLVADFNLGGVTGWRLPTVAPINGESFQYYDPNDYWTGQRDQGYNIVSPNSELAHMFHVTLGNKSILDTSGNDQEGFGVSNQGPFSNLSSGNAYWFGTRFLQNPDDPRYPQNRVWLFYPAFGSQGFAKDTNGLLVWAVHDGDVGTALSPVPEPSSLALMLAGLGGTLMLARRRLHD
;
A
#
# COMPACT_ATOMS: atom_id res chain seq x y z
N MET A 1 -16.01 -14.03 -21.03
CA MET A 1 -15.05 -13.07 -21.61
C MET A 1 -14.00 -12.86 -20.54
N ASP A 2 -12.95 -13.66 -20.63
CA ASP A 2 -11.80 -13.57 -19.76
C ASP A 2 -11.17 -12.19 -19.90
N CYS A 3 -10.76 -11.59 -18.78
CA CYS A 3 -10.08 -10.30 -18.72
C CYS A 3 -8.57 -10.59 -18.61
N PRO A 4 -7.82 -10.74 -19.74
CA PRO A 4 -6.45 -11.24 -19.73
C PRO A 4 -5.41 -10.10 -19.62
N GLU A 5 -5.85 -8.85 -19.62
CA GLU A 5 -4.97 -7.67 -19.72
C GLU A 5 -4.31 -7.27 -18.38
N LEU A 6 -4.86 -7.65 -17.23
CA LEU A 6 -4.27 -7.27 -15.93
C LEU A 6 -3.05 -8.11 -15.52
N VAL A 7 -2.83 -9.27 -16.15
CA VAL A 7 -1.67 -10.14 -15.87
C VAL A 7 -0.48 -9.80 -16.79
N TRP A 8 -0.71 -9.16 -17.94
CA TRP A 8 0.35 -9.01 -18.95
C TRP A 8 1.37 -7.91 -18.64
N ARG A 9 0.97 -6.85 -17.93
CA ARG A 9 1.90 -5.78 -17.54
C ARG A 9 2.80 -6.15 -16.35
N ALA A 10 2.56 -7.25 -15.66
CA ALA A 10 3.41 -7.73 -14.57
C ALA A 10 4.66 -8.50 -15.03
N ARG A 11 4.77 -8.89 -16.31
CA ARG A 11 5.86 -9.76 -16.81
C ARG A 11 6.96 -9.05 -17.61
N LEU A 12 6.83 -7.75 -17.88
CA LEU A 12 7.79 -7.00 -18.71
C LEU A 12 8.87 -6.23 -17.93
N ALA A 13 8.81 -6.19 -16.59
CA ALA A 13 9.76 -5.42 -15.78
C ALA A 13 11.07 -6.15 -15.42
N THR A 14 11.30 -7.41 -15.85
CA THR A 14 12.47 -8.20 -15.43
C THR A 14 13.32 -8.84 -16.54
N MET A 15 13.14 -8.52 -17.82
CA MET A 15 14.03 -9.05 -18.86
C MET A 15 15.09 -8.03 -19.31
N ARG A 16 16.33 -8.22 -18.82
CA ARG A 16 17.54 -7.68 -19.45
C ARG A 16 17.73 -8.28 -20.86
N PRO A 17 18.27 -7.54 -21.83
CA PRO A 17 18.48 -8.06 -23.18
C PRO A 17 19.66 -9.04 -23.21
N ARG A 18 19.43 -10.28 -23.69
CA ARG A 18 20.50 -11.17 -24.16
C ARG A 18 20.90 -10.75 -25.57
N HIS A 19 22.19 -10.46 -25.72
CA HIS A 19 22.90 -10.49 -26.99
C HIS A 19 22.83 -11.89 -27.60
N GLU A 20 22.37 -12.02 -28.84
CA GLU A 20 22.76 -13.12 -29.72
C GLU A 20 23.25 -12.54 -31.05
N ALA A 21 24.44 -12.99 -31.42
CA ALA A 21 25.16 -12.60 -32.61
C ALA A 21 25.12 -13.74 -33.64
N GLY A 22 25.00 -13.37 -34.91
CA GLY A 22 25.74 -14.00 -36.00
C GLY A 22 25.02 -15.05 -36.81
N THR A 23 24.50 -14.65 -37.98
CA THR A 23 24.56 -15.46 -39.20
C THR A 23 24.91 -14.57 -40.40
N GLY A 24 25.82 -15.09 -41.24
CA GLY A 24 26.60 -14.33 -42.23
C GLY A 24 25.89 -14.01 -43.54
N LEU A 25 26.36 -12.89 -44.11
CA LEU A 25 26.28 -12.39 -45.49
C LEU A 25 26.90 -13.39 -46.52
N PRO A 26 26.77 -13.22 -47.88
CA PRO A 26 26.94 -11.92 -48.57
C PRO A 26 26.36 -11.67 -49.99
N ARG A 27 26.32 -10.37 -50.36
CA ARG A 27 26.91 -9.69 -51.56
C ARG A 27 26.01 -8.67 -52.29
N GLY A 28 26.62 -7.51 -52.58
CA GLY A 28 26.28 -6.50 -53.59
C GLY A 28 25.51 -5.29 -53.02
N ALA A 29 25.81 -4.03 -53.28
CA ALA A 29 26.85 -3.34 -54.05
C ALA A 29 26.97 -1.89 -53.51
N ALA A 30 28.02 -1.18 -53.89
CA ALA A 30 28.44 0.13 -53.40
C ALA A 30 27.49 1.30 -53.75
N ASP A 31 27.38 2.30 -52.86
CA ASP A 31 27.62 3.73 -53.17
C ASP A 31 27.60 4.63 -51.90
N GLN A 32 28.42 5.67 -51.87
CA GLN A 32 28.51 6.76 -50.88
C GLN A 32 28.67 8.09 -51.67
N PRO A 33 28.60 9.29 -51.07
CA PRO A 33 27.81 9.81 -49.94
C PRO A 33 27.13 11.16 -50.30
N SER A 34 26.27 11.72 -49.43
CA SER A 34 25.97 13.16 -49.45
C SER A 34 25.66 13.72 -48.06
N GLN A 35 26.10 14.96 -47.86
CA GLN A 35 26.25 15.67 -46.59
C GLN A 35 25.02 16.48 -46.17
N GLY A 36 25.03 16.92 -44.91
CA GLY A 36 24.18 17.99 -44.34
C GLY A 36 22.98 17.41 -43.59
N THR A 37 22.81 17.60 -42.29
CA THR A 37 22.79 18.89 -41.60
C THR A 37 23.10 18.67 -40.12
N VAL A 38 24.00 19.50 -39.61
CA VAL A 38 24.38 19.62 -38.20
C VAL A 38 23.35 20.55 -37.54
N MET A 39 22.71 20.13 -36.44
CA MET A 39 22.02 21.06 -35.54
C MET A 39 22.50 20.87 -34.09
N ASN A 40 23.60 21.56 -33.83
CA ASN A 40 23.98 22.31 -32.63
C ASN A 40 23.41 21.89 -31.26
N LEU A 41 24.24 21.15 -30.51
CA LEU A 41 24.24 21.11 -29.05
C LEU A 41 24.85 22.41 -28.51
N SER A 42 24.11 23.18 -27.71
CA SER A 42 24.73 24.16 -26.82
C SER A 42 23.88 24.42 -25.57
N ALA A 43 24.58 24.60 -24.45
CA ALA A 43 24.14 24.75 -23.05
C ALA A 43 23.70 23.42 -22.39
N LEU A 44 24.46 22.80 -21.48
CA LEU A 44 25.15 23.37 -20.31
C LEU A 44 26.39 22.52 -19.96
N THR A 45 27.49 23.19 -19.59
CA THR A 45 28.69 22.52 -19.06
C THR A 45 28.96 22.97 -17.62
N ARG A 46 29.26 21.98 -16.76
CA ARG A 46 30.11 21.99 -15.54
C ARG A 46 29.46 22.55 -14.27
N LEU A 47 29.61 21.98 -13.06
CA LEU A 47 30.60 21.10 -12.42
C LEU A 47 29.89 20.52 -11.14
N GLY A 48 30.16 19.37 -10.52
CA GLY A 48 31.30 18.47 -10.57
C GLY A 48 31.15 17.28 -9.59
N LEU A 49 32.19 16.44 -9.65
CA LEU A 49 32.61 15.39 -8.71
C LEU A 49 31.77 14.10 -8.62
N LEU A 50 32.20 13.10 -9.41
CA LEU A 50 32.01 11.69 -9.12
C LEU A 50 32.64 11.33 -7.77
N LEU A 51 31.81 10.84 -6.84
CA LEU A 51 32.23 9.77 -5.94
C LEU A 51 31.56 8.49 -6.43
N ALA A 52 32.37 7.50 -6.75
CA ALA A 52 31.96 6.14 -6.99
C ALA A 52 31.38 5.58 -5.68
N GLY A 53 30.05 5.66 -5.53
CA GLY A 53 29.29 4.92 -4.53
C GLY A 53 28.42 3.93 -5.27
N GLY A 54 28.58 2.64 -4.98
CA GLY A 54 27.79 1.59 -5.61
C GLY A 54 26.31 1.93 -5.55
N CYS A 55 25.62 1.79 -6.69
CA CYS A 55 24.16 1.83 -6.73
C CYS A 55 23.65 0.60 -5.97
N VAL A 56 23.61 0.69 -4.64
CA VAL A 56 22.59 -0.03 -3.90
C VAL A 56 21.31 0.67 -4.31
N ALA A 57 20.52 0.03 -5.16
CA ALA A 57 19.13 0.40 -5.31
C ALA A 57 18.50 0.21 -3.93
N ALA A 58 18.49 1.26 -3.12
CA ALA A 58 17.64 1.30 -1.95
C ALA A 58 16.23 1.15 -2.49
N ALA A 59 15.58 0.03 -2.20
CA ALA A 59 14.14 -0.06 -2.35
C ALA A 59 13.58 1.13 -1.56
N ALA A 60 12.94 2.07 -2.25
CA ALA A 60 12.24 3.16 -1.59
C ALA A 60 11.13 2.51 -0.76
N GLN A 61 11.40 2.27 0.52
CA GLN A 61 10.37 1.88 1.46
C GLN A 61 9.44 3.09 1.61
N SER A 62 8.14 2.89 1.39
CA SER A 62 7.14 3.91 1.63
C SER A 62 7.31 4.46 3.04
N GLN A 63 7.42 5.77 3.18
CA GLN A 63 7.53 6.40 4.49
C GLN A 63 6.14 6.80 4.98
N SER A 64 5.97 6.89 6.29
CA SER A 64 4.78 7.48 6.88
C SER A 64 4.77 8.98 6.59
N LEU A 65 3.69 9.48 5.97
CA LEU A 65 3.52 10.89 5.62
C LEU A 65 2.37 11.48 6.45
N PRO A 66 2.64 12.22 7.53
CA PRO A 66 1.60 12.74 8.43
C PRO A 66 0.59 13.69 7.78
N THR A 67 0.96 14.30 6.65
CA THR A 67 0.13 15.24 5.89
C THR A 67 -0.72 14.57 4.81
N GLN A 68 -0.65 13.25 4.67
CA GLN A 68 -1.36 12.49 3.64
C GLN A 68 -2.38 11.54 4.28
N GLY A 69 -3.63 11.62 3.82
CA GLY A 69 -4.75 10.87 4.41
C GLY A 69 -5.17 11.40 5.78
N THR A 70 -5.99 10.63 6.49
CA THR A 70 -6.57 11.01 7.79
C THR A 70 -5.97 10.25 8.98
N TRP A 71 -5.05 9.31 8.72
CA TRP A 71 -4.59 8.32 9.70
C TRP A 71 -4.08 8.89 11.02
N THR A 72 -3.45 10.07 11.02
CA THR A 72 -2.94 10.73 12.24
C THR A 72 -4.04 11.12 13.23
N THR A 73 -5.28 11.21 12.77
CA THR A 73 -6.45 11.57 13.60
C THR A 73 -7.47 10.45 13.72
N THR A 74 -7.54 9.55 12.72
CA THR A 74 -8.54 8.48 12.69
C THR A 74 -8.04 7.16 13.26
N LEU A 75 -6.72 6.90 13.22
CA LEU A 75 -6.11 5.70 13.78
C LEU A 75 -5.56 5.97 15.18
N GLN A 76 -5.96 5.12 16.13
CA GLN A 76 -5.53 5.21 17.51
C GLN A 76 -4.78 3.94 17.91
N ALA A 77 -3.54 4.11 18.38
CA ALA A 77 -2.69 3.00 18.78
C ALA A 77 -3.28 2.18 19.94
N ARG A 78 -3.09 0.86 19.87
CA ARG A 78 -3.53 -0.14 20.86
C ARG A 78 -2.38 -1.05 21.23
N ASP A 79 -2.16 -1.17 22.53
CA ASP A 79 -1.31 -2.17 23.15
C ASP A 79 -2.15 -3.43 23.38
N LEU A 80 -1.72 -4.55 22.80
CA LEU A 80 -2.43 -5.82 22.90
C LEU A 80 -1.80 -6.79 23.89
N ASP A 81 -0.49 -6.70 24.14
CA ASP A 81 0.26 -7.68 24.94
C ASP A 81 0.66 -7.17 26.34
N GLY A 82 0.36 -5.90 26.64
CA GLY A 82 0.67 -5.25 27.91
C GLY A 82 2.12 -4.74 27.99
N ASN A 83 2.88 -4.82 26.90
CA ASN A 83 4.27 -4.40 26.84
C ASN A 83 4.42 -3.10 26.05
N LEU A 84 4.15 -1.97 26.69
CA LEU A 84 4.28 -0.62 26.11
C LEU A 84 5.65 -0.28 25.47
N ALA A 85 6.70 -1.09 25.69
CA ALA A 85 8.04 -0.85 25.17
C ALA A 85 8.24 -1.28 23.70
N ASN A 86 7.42 -2.19 23.16
CA ASN A 86 7.52 -2.65 21.76
C ASN A 86 6.63 -1.86 20.77
N GLY A 87 5.79 -0.96 21.29
CA GLY A 87 5.00 -0.02 20.49
C GLY A 87 3.52 -0.36 20.52
N ALA A 88 2.86 -0.18 19.38
CA ALA A 88 1.46 -0.53 19.20
C ALA A 88 1.36 -1.76 18.30
N GLU A 89 0.65 -2.78 18.76
CA GLU A 89 0.42 -4.00 17.98
C GLU A 89 -0.78 -3.84 17.05
N ALA A 90 -1.63 -2.85 17.31
CA ALA A 90 -2.80 -2.57 16.49
C ALA A 90 -3.21 -1.10 16.51
N TYR A 91 -4.08 -0.73 15.57
CA TYR A 91 -4.61 0.62 15.42
C TYR A 91 -6.13 0.59 15.25
N TYR A 92 -6.85 1.14 16.21
CA TYR A 92 -8.30 1.32 16.14
C TYR A 92 -8.64 2.43 15.14
N ASP A 93 -9.39 2.09 14.10
CA ASP A 93 -9.95 3.01 13.12
C ASP A 93 -11.29 3.54 13.62
N THR A 94 -11.29 4.80 14.03
CA THR A 94 -12.46 5.48 14.57
C THR A 94 -13.54 5.78 13.53
N VAL A 95 -13.25 5.69 12.24
CA VAL A 95 -14.23 5.87 11.15
C VAL A 95 -14.92 4.55 10.86
N LEU A 96 -14.13 3.50 10.58
CA LEU A 96 -14.64 2.17 10.24
C LEU A 96 -15.11 1.36 11.45
N LYS A 97 -14.75 1.78 12.67
CA LYS A 97 -15.08 1.10 13.94
C LYS A 97 -14.52 -0.32 14.01
N ILE A 98 -13.32 -0.52 13.47
CA ILE A 98 -12.57 -1.78 13.49
C ILE A 98 -11.13 -1.50 13.95
N THR A 99 -10.42 -2.53 14.37
CA THR A 99 -9.02 -2.46 14.76
C THR A 99 -8.16 -3.18 13.74
N TRP A 100 -7.17 -2.50 13.18
CA TRP A 100 -6.21 -3.04 12.22
C TRP A 100 -4.98 -3.58 12.92
N LEU A 101 -4.51 -4.77 12.53
CA LEU A 101 -3.20 -5.25 12.97
C LEU A 101 -2.10 -4.31 12.47
N ALA A 102 -1.13 -3.95 13.32
CA ALA A 102 -0.02 -3.07 12.97
C ALA A 102 0.92 -3.68 11.92
N ASN A 103 1.05 -5.01 11.91
CA ASN A 103 1.65 -5.76 10.83
C ASN A 103 0.61 -6.00 9.73
N ALA A 104 0.79 -5.35 8.58
CA ALA A 104 -0.11 -5.49 7.44
C ALA A 104 0.06 -6.83 6.70
N ASP A 105 1.04 -7.66 7.05
CA ASP A 105 1.24 -8.99 6.46
C ASP A 105 1.38 -10.05 7.57
N LEU A 106 0.23 -10.56 8.03
CA LEU A 106 0.15 -11.64 9.01
C LEU A 106 0.62 -12.99 8.44
N GLY A 107 0.58 -13.17 7.13
CA GLY A 107 1.04 -14.39 6.49
C GLY A 107 2.56 -14.52 6.59
N LEU A 108 3.30 -13.41 6.64
CA LEU A 108 4.76 -13.39 6.73
C LEU A 108 5.28 -14.16 7.95
N GLY A 109 6.03 -15.23 7.70
CA GLY A 109 6.59 -16.10 8.74
C GLY A 109 5.59 -17.09 9.36
N SER A 110 4.33 -17.11 8.89
CA SER A 110 3.35 -18.12 9.28
C SER A 110 3.64 -19.49 8.65
N ALA A 111 3.12 -20.55 9.25
CA ALA A 111 3.19 -21.90 8.69
C ALA A 111 2.37 -22.08 7.39
N TYR A 112 1.51 -21.12 7.07
CA TYR A 112 0.64 -21.16 5.90
C TYR A 112 1.28 -20.53 4.66
N ALA A 113 2.32 -19.70 4.83
CA ALA A 113 3.00 -19.02 3.74
C ALA A 113 3.89 -19.99 2.94
N ASN A 114 3.28 -20.64 1.95
CA ASN A 114 3.86 -21.72 1.14
C ASN A 114 4.20 -21.30 -0.30
N PHE A 115 4.07 -20.01 -0.64
CA PHE A 115 4.43 -19.47 -1.95
C PHE A 115 5.89 -19.00 -1.95
N GLU A 116 6.79 -19.81 -2.48
CA GLU A 116 8.24 -19.57 -2.45
C GLU A 116 8.66 -18.21 -3.04
N ASP A 117 8.02 -17.78 -4.13
CA ASP A 117 8.33 -16.52 -4.82
C ASP A 117 7.62 -15.29 -4.21
N GLN A 118 6.76 -15.50 -3.21
CA GLN A 118 5.95 -14.45 -2.58
C GLN A 118 5.87 -14.67 -1.07
N PRO A 119 6.91 -14.26 -0.31
CA PRO A 119 6.90 -14.37 1.14
C PRO A 119 5.64 -13.76 1.75
N GLY A 120 5.02 -14.49 2.69
CA GLY A 120 3.78 -14.08 3.36
C GLY A 120 2.49 -14.33 2.59
N ALA A 121 2.57 -14.65 1.29
CA ALA A 121 1.37 -14.98 0.52
C ALA A 121 0.80 -16.35 0.93
N VAL A 122 -0.53 -16.42 1.03
CA VAL A 122 -1.28 -17.63 1.39
C VAL A 122 -2.54 -17.77 0.52
N THR A 123 -3.08 -18.98 0.42
CA THR A 123 -4.39 -19.20 -0.23
C THR A 123 -5.52 -18.57 0.57
N TRP A 124 -6.69 -18.34 -0.04
CA TRP A 124 -7.81 -17.77 0.71
C TRP A 124 -8.36 -18.69 1.80
N ALA A 125 -8.28 -20.01 1.59
CA ALA A 125 -8.66 -20.98 2.62
C ALA A 125 -7.71 -20.91 3.82
N ASP A 126 -6.40 -20.86 3.55
CA ASP A 126 -5.38 -20.75 4.58
C ASP A 126 -5.43 -19.38 5.29
N ALA A 127 -5.70 -18.30 4.56
CA ALA A 127 -5.88 -16.96 5.12
C ALA A 127 -6.99 -16.92 6.18
N LYS A 128 -8.12 -17.57 5.93
CA LYS A 128 -9.23 -17.65 6.87
C LYS A 128 -8.88 -18.46 8.12
N THR A 129 -8.16 -19.57 7.94
CA THR A 129 -7.68 -20.39 9.06
C THR A 129 -6.68 -19.59 9.89
N LEU A 130 -5.72 -18.94 9.23
CA LEU A 130 -4.69 -18.11 9.87
C LEU A 130 -5.30 -17.02 10.75
N VAL A 131 -6.25 -16.22 10.25
CA VAL A 131 -6.88 -15.17 11.08
C VAL A 131 -7.76 -15.76 12.18
N ALA A 132 -8.43 -16.88 11.95
CA ALA A 132 -9.29 -17.53 12.96
C ALA A 132 -8.48 -18.08 14.15
N ASP A 133 -7.29 -18.63 13.87
CA ASP A 133 -6.38 -19.19 14.88
C ASP A 133 -5.48 -18.13 15.52
N PHE A 134 -5.44 -16.92 14.95
CA PHE A 134 -4.54 -15.87 15.43
C PHE A 134 -4.94 -15.34 16.81
N ASN A 135 -3.96 -15.30 17.70
CA ASN A 135 -4.08 -14.78 19.05
C ASN A 135 -2.84 -13.93 19.37
N LEU A 136 -3.05 -12.64 19.65
CA LEU A 136 -1.99 -11.73 20.06
C LEU A 136 -2.35 -11.10 21.40
N GLY A 137 -1.52 -11.34 22.41
CA GLY A 137 -1.75 -10.79 23.76
C GLY A 137 -3.05 -11.26 24.43
N GLY A 138 -3.62 -12.39 23.99
CA GLY A 138 -4.93 -12.86 24.45
C GLY A 138 -6.12 -12.37 23.62
N VAL A 139 -5.88 -11.49 22.64
CA VAL A 139 -6.91 -11.01 21.71
C VAL A 139 -7.07 -11.98 20.54
N THR A 140 -8.21 -12.68 20.53
CA THR A 140 -8.68 -13.56 19.44
C THR A 140 -9.82 -12.87 18.67
N GLY A 141 -10.41 -13.53 17.68
CA GLY A 141 -11.57 -12.98 16.94
C GLY A 141 -11.20 -12.15 15.72
N TRP A 142 -9.96 -12.27 15.25
CA TRP A 142 -9.49 -11.62 14.04
C TRP A 142 -10.17 -12.20 12.79
N ARG A 143 -10.36 -11.35 11.79
CA ARG A 143 -10.95 -11.70 10.51
C ARG A 143 -10.18 -11.05 9.36
N LEU A 144 -10.48 -11.51 8.16
CA LEU A 144 -10.09 -10.79 6.95
C LEU A 144 -10.95 -9.51 6.81
N PRO A 145 -10.41 -8.47 6.15
CA PRO A 145 -11.18 -7.28 5.82
C PRO A 145 -12.36 -7.65 4.92
N THR A 146 -13.45 -6.90 4.98
CA THR A 146 -14.66 -7.16 4.21
C THR A 146 -14.92 -6.09 3.17
N VAL A 147 -15.68 -6.49 2.15
CA VAL A 147 -16.28 -5.60 1.17
C VAL A 147 -17.77 -5.92 1.07
N ALA A 148 -18.57 -4.86 1.02
CA ALA A 148 -20.01 -4.87 0.77
C ALA A 148 -20.34 -3.87 -0.35
N PRO A 149 -21.52 -3.99 -1.01
CA PRO A 149 -21.94 -3.06 -2.05
C PRO A 149 -21.82 -1.60 -1.60
N ILE A 150 -21.05 -0.79 -2.33
CA ILE A 150 -20.84 0.61 -1.97
C ILE A 150 -22.10 1.46 -2.07
N ASN A 151 -23.09 1.02 -2.86
CA ASN A 151 -24.42 1.64 -2.95
C ASN A 151 -25.42 1.11 -1.90
N GLY A 152 -25.02 0.13 -1.09
CA GLY A 152 -25.87 -0.48 -0.05
C GLY A 152 -26.88 -1.52 -0.56
N GLU A 153 -26.94 -1.78 -1.87
CA GLU A 153 -27.95 -2.67 -2.46
C GLU A 153 -27.34 -3.90 -3.13
N SER A 154 -26.44 -3.70 -4.10
CA SER A 154 -25.90 -4.79 -4.91
C SER A 154 -24.54 -4.43 -5.51
N PHE A 155 -23.67 -5.44 -5.63
CA PHE A 155 -22.33 -5.25 -6.18
C PHE A 155 -22.38 -4.74 -7.63
N GLN A 156 -21.80 -3.57 -7.84
CA GLN A 156 -21.53 -2.95 -9.12
C GLN A 156 -20.18 -3.44 -9.64
N TYR A 157 -20.21 -4.51 -10.43
CA TYR A 157 -19.00 -5.08 -11.04
C TYR A 157 -18.40 -4.16 -12.12
N TYR A 158 -17.27 -4.59 -12.68
CA TYR A 158 -16.53 -3.84 -13.69
C TYR A 158 -17.40 -3.45 -14.90
N ASP A 159 -17.27 -2.20 -15.30
CA ASP A 159 -17.78 -1.65 -16.55
C ASP A 159 -16.66 -0.83 -17.21
N PRO A 160 -16.32 -1.09 -18.49
CA PRO A 160 -15.23 -0.42 -19.17
C PRO A 160 -15.42 1.10 -19.32
N ASN A 161 -16.62 1.63 -19.10
CA ASN A 161 -16.93 3.04 -19.29
C ASN A 161 -16.73 3.90 -18.03
N ASP A 162 -16.62 3.30 -16.84
CA ASP A 162 -16.58 4.05 -15.58
C ASP A 162 -15.80 3.38 -14.43
N TYR A 163 -15.07 2.29 -14.68
CA TYR A 163 -14.32 1.56 -13.63
C TYR A 163 -13.29 2.41 -12.87
N TRP A 164 -12.95 3.60 -13.35
CA TRP A 164 -12.03 4.54 -12.67
C TRP A 164 -12.74 5.57 -11.78
N THR A 165 -14.07 5.68 -11.84
CA THR A 165 -14.80 6.79 -11.21
C THR A 165 -14.96 6.66 -9.69
N GLY A 166 -14.67 5.49 -9.12
CA GLY A 166 -14.98 5.18 -7.72
C GLY A 166 -16.45 4.83 -7.46
N GLN A 167 -17.30 4.76 -8.49
CA GLN A 167 -18.73 4.44 -8.39
C GLN A 167 -19.05 2.95 -8.57
N ARG A 168 -18.04 2.11 -8.76
CA ARG A 168 -18.15 0.65 -8.88
C ARG A 168 -17.50 -0.04 -7.69
N ASP A 169 -17.95 -1.25 -7.37
CA ASP A 169 -17.30 -2.14 -6.40
C ASP A 169 -16.06 -2.82 -6.99
N GLN A 170 -15.89 -2.80 -8.31
CA GLN A 170 -14.71 -3.32 -8.99
C GLN A 170 -14.09 -2.22 -9.85
N GLY A 171 -12.88 -1.76 -9.50
CA GLY A 171 -12.26 -0.63 -10.16
C GLY A 171 -11.29 0.15 -9.28
N TYR A 172 -11.14 1.43 -9.57
CA TYR A 172 -10.25 2.39 -8.91
C TYR A 172 -11.03 3.46 -8.14
N ASN A 173 -10.32 4.22 -7.30
CA ASN A 173 -10.83 5.38 -6.57
C ASN A 173 -12.04 5.07 -5.66
N ILE A 174 -12.14 3.84 -5.17
CA ILE A 174 -13.22 3.41 -4.26
C ILE A 174 -12.91 3.95 -2.86
N VAL A 175 -13.70 4.92 -2.41
CA VAL A 175 -13.53 5.58 -1.10
C VAL A 175 -14.60 5.20 -0.07
N SER A 176 -15.52 4.29 -0.43
CA SER A 176 -16.64 3.92 0.44
C SER A 176 -16.15 3.15 1.68
N PRO A 177 -16.67 3.45 2.88
CA PRO A 177 -16.37 2.68 4.08
C PRO A 177 -16.88 1.23 4.01
N ASN A 178 -17.74 0.89 3.05
CA ASN A 178 -18.17 -0.49 2.80
C ASN A 178 -17.06 -1.36 2.17
N SER A 179 -15.92 -0.77 1.77
CA SER A 179 -14.73 -1.51 1.39
C SER A 179 -13.57 -1.15 2.32
N GLU A 180 -13.30 -2.01 3.30
CA GLU A 180 -12.35 -1.69 4.37
C GLU A 180 -10.93 -1.44 3.85
N LEU A 181 -10.41 -2.28 2.94
CA LEU A 181 -9.07 -2.09 2.37
C LEU A 181 -8.99 -0.90 1.42
N ALA A 182 -10.03 -0.65 0.61
CA ALA A 182 -10.04 0.48 -0.31
C ALA A 182 -10.15 1.81 0.46
N HIS A 183 -10.99 1.86 1.50
CA HIS A 183 -11.10 3.01 2.40
C HIS A 183 -9.78 3.26 3.15
N MET A 184 -9.17 2.20 3.72
CA MET A 184 -7.85 2.30 4.35
C MET A 184 -6.82 2.90 3.40
N PHE A 185 -6.75 2.40 2.17
CA PHE A 185 -5.77 2.87 1.19
C PHE A 185 -6.04 4.31 0.73
N HIS A 186 -7.26 4.63 0.27
CA HIS A 186 -7.57 5.90 -0.36
C HIS A 186 -7.87 7.04 0.60
N VAL A 187 -8.53 6.77 1.72
CA VAL A 187 -8.98 7.79 2.66
C VAL A 187 -8.04 7.86 3.85
N THR A 188 -7.86 6.75 4.56
CA THR A 188 -7.07 6.72 5.80
C THR A 188 -5.60 7.03 5.51
N LEU A 189 -5.00 6.33 4.54
CA LEU A 189 -3.60 6.56 4.14
C LEU A 189 -3.45 7.62 3.03
N GLY A 190 -4.52 7.98 2.33
CA GLY A 190 -4.47 9.02 1.29
C GLY A 190 -3.69 8.60 0.04
N ASN A 191 -3.56 7.30 -0.23
CA ASN A 191 -2.86 6.79 -1.41
C ASN A 191 -3.73 6.93 -2.68
N LYS A 192 -3.07 7.07 -3.83
CA LYS A 192 -3.74 7.29 -5.12
C LYS A 192 -3.82 6.02 -5.94
N SER A 193 -4.93 5.83 -6.65
CA SER A 193 -5.02 4.87 -7.75
C SER A 193 -4.17 5.32 -8.94
N ILE A 194 -3.85 4.38 -9.85
CA ILE A 194 -3.14 4.70 -11.09
C ILE A 194 -3.93 5.64 -12.02
N LEU A 195 -5.27 5.57 -11.99
CA LEU A 195 -6.16 6.46 -12.74
C LEU A 195 -6.87 7.42 -11.80
N ASP A 196 -7.10 8.67 -12.23
CA ASP A 196 -7.97 9.63 -11.54
C ASP A 196 -9.45 9.34 -11.84
N THR A 197 -10.36 10.11 -11.25
CA THR A 197 -11.81 9.94 -11.43
C THR A 197 -12.29 10.33 -12.84
N SER A 198 -11.42 10.91 -13.67
CA SER A 198 -11.66 11.21 -15.09
C SER A 198 -11.01 10.18 -16.03
N GLY A 199 -10.28 9.20 -15.49
CA GLY A 199 -9.62 8.15 -16.24
C GLY A 199 -8.21 8.50 -16.74
N ASN A 200 -7.60 9.57 -16.24
CA ASN A 200 -6.23 9.94 -16.60
C ASN A 200 -5.20 9.29 -15.66
N ASP A 201 -4.00 9.02 -16.17
CA ASP A 201 -2.88 8.53 -15.35
C ASP A 201 -2.51 9.54 -14.25
N GLN A 202 -2.28 9.05 -13.04
CA GLN A 202 -1.87 9.86 -11.89
C GLN A 202 -0.40 9.65 -11.55
N GLU A 203 0.36 10.72 -11.37
CA GLU A 203 1.68 10.63 -10.76
C GLU A 203 1.59 10.34 -9.25
N GLY A 204 2.53 9.53 -8.74
CA GLY A 204 2.58 9.16 -7.32
C GLY A 204 1.51 8.17 -6.89
N PHE A 205 0.97 7.38 -7.84
CA PHE A 205 0.06 6.28 -7.54
C PHE A 205 0.73 5.15 -6.75
N GLY A 206 -0.10 4.31 -6.14
CA GLY A 206 0.34 3.19 -5.32
C GLY A 206 0.58 3.58 -3.86
N VAL A 207 1.33 2.74 -3.14
CA VAL A 207 1.66 2.96 -1.72
C VAL A 207 2.71 4.07 -1.62
N SER A 208 2.25 5.31 -1.45
CA SER A 208 3.10 6.49 -1.19
C SER A 208 3.14 6.86 0.29
N ASN A 209 2.11 6.49 1.04
CA ASN A 209 2.03 6.60 2.49
C ASN A 209 1.59 5.26 3.09
N GLN A 210 2.38 4.71 4.00
CA GLN A 210 2.04 3.48 4.72
C GLN A 210 1.41 3.72 6.10
N GLY A 211 1.30 4.98 6.52
CA GLY A 211 0.81 5.32 7.85
C GLY A 211 1.66 4.66 8.95
N PRO A 212 1.06 4.20 10.05
CA PRO A 212 1.80 3.64 11.17
C PRO A 212 2.03 2.11 11.03
N PHE A 213 1.78 1.54 9.85
CA PHE A 213 1.81 0.10 9.61
C PHE A 213 3.19 -0.38 9.15
N SER A 214 3.52 -1.60 9.55
CA SER A 214 4.68 -2.36 9.08
C SER A 214 4.26 -3.36 8.01
N ASN A 215 5.19 -3.76 7.15
CA ASN A 215 4.98 -4.74 6.07
C ASN A 215 3.80 -4.44 5.13
N LEU A 216 3.40 -3.18 5.00
CA LEU A 216 2.48 -2.78 3.95
C LEU A 216 3.21 -2.90 2.60
N SER A 217 2.75 -3.82 1.77
CA SER A 217 3.41 -4.15 0.51
C SER A 217 2.65 -3.57 -0.68
N SER A 218 3.39 -2.98 -1.60
CA SER A 218 2.92 -2.68 -2.97
C SER A 218 3.21 -3.81 -3.95
N GLY A 219 3.95 -4.85 -3.55
CA GLY A 219 4.38 -5.94 -4.42
C GLY A 219 3.33 -7.01 -4.67
N ASN A 220 2.27 -7.07 -3.84
CA ASN A 220 1.20 -8.07 -3.96
C ASN A 220 -0.16 -7.50 -3.54
N ALA A 221 -1.23 -8.24 -3.80
CA ALA A 221 -2.59 -7.90 -3.38
C ALA A 221 -2.93 -8.48 -2.00
N TYR A 222 -4.01 -7.98 -1.42
CA TYR A 222 -4.56 -8.36 -0.13
C TYR A 222 -5.92 -9.05 -0.29
N TRP A 223 -6.14 -10.10 0.48
CA TRP A 223 -7.42 -10.79 0.52
C TRP A 223 -8.50 -9.96 1.24
N PHE A 224 -9.71 -9.96 0.67
CA PHE A 224 -10.92 -9.76 1.47
C PHE A 224 -11.45 -11.12 1.96
N GLY A 225 -12.23 -11.08 3.05
CA GLY A 225 -13.04 -12.20 3.54
C GLY A 225 -14.31 -12.43 2.72
N THR A 226 -14.65 -11.54 1.79
CA THR A 226 -15.86 -11.62 0.97
C THR A 226 -15.60 -12.37 -0.34
N ARG A 227 -16.45 -13.37 -0.65
CA ARG A 227 -16.42 -14.08 -1.94
C ARG A 227 -16.93 -13.20 -3.08
N PHE A 228 -16.34 -13.34 -4.27
CA PHE A 228 -16.76 -12.65 -5.47
C PHE A 228 -17.82 -13.48 -6.22
N LEU A 229 -19.08 -13.07 -6.15
CA LEU A 229 -20.24 -13.85 -6.63
C LEU A 229 -20.94 -13.22 -7.85
N GLN A 230 -20.19 -12.84 -8.89
CA GLN A 230 -20.80 -12.34 -10.12
C GLN A 230 -21.52 -13.47 -10.87
N ASN A 231 -22.82 -13.28 -11.15
CA ASN A 231 -23.70 -14.23 -11.83
C ASN A 231 -23.65 -15.64 -11.20
N PRO A 232 -24.11 -15.80 -9.94
CA PRO A 232 -23.96 -17.05 -9.20
C PRO A 232 -24.65 -18.26 -9.85
N ASP A 233 -25.71 -18.00 -10.62
CA ASP A 233 -26.51 -19.04 -11.28
C ASP A 233 -25.98 -19.43 -12.68
N ASP A 234 -24.95 -18.74 -13.18
CA ASP A 234 -24.40 -19.00 -14.51
C ASP A 234 -23.13 -19.87 -14.41
N PRO A 235 -23.15 -21.11 -14.93
CA PRO A 235 -22.02 -22.04 -14.83
C PRO A 235 -20.75 -21.56 -15.55
N ARG A 236 -20.85 -20.53 -16.41
CA ARG A 236 -19.69 -19.89 -17.04
C ARG A 236 -18.88 -19.03 -16.06
N TYR A 237 -19.46 -18.70 -14.91
CA TYR A 237 -18.84 -17.89 -13.86
C TYR A 237 -18.57 -18.78 -12.65
N PRO A 238 -17.38 -19.41 -12.57
CA PRO A 238 -17.06 -20.27 -11.45
C PRO A 238 -17.00 -19.46 -10.15
N GLN A 239 -17.53 -20.07 -9.09
CA GLN A 239 -17.65 -19.47 -7.76
C GLN A 239 -16.34 -19.59 -6.93
N ASN A 240 -15.21 -19.80 -7.58
CA ASN A 240 -13.88 -19.93 -6.96
C ASN A 240 -13.12 -18.60 -6.92
N ARG A 241 -13.84 -17.48 -6.91
CA ARG A 241 -13.26 -16.13 -6.97
C ARG A 241 -13.53 -15.39 -5.66
N VAL A 242 -12.56 -14.62 -5.22
CA VAL A 242 -12.60 -13.86 -3.97
C VAL A 242 -12.18 -12.44 -4.26
N TRP A 243 -12.82 -11.48 -3.59
CA TRP A 243 -12.44 -10.08 -3.70
C TRP A 243 -10.99 -9.89 -3.21
N LEU A 244 -10.26 -9.01 -3.89
CA LEU A 244 -8.94 -8.55 -3.48
C LEU A 244 -8.85 -7.04 -3.59
N PHE A 245 -7.89 -6.48 -2.87
CA PHE A 245 -7.41 -5.12 -3.10
C PHE A 245 -5.95 -5.18 -3.54
N TYR A 246 -5.58 -4.44 -4.59
CA TYR A 246 -4.22 -4.40 -5.10
C TYR A 246 -3.61 -3.00 -4.94
N PRO A 247 -2.79 -2.78 -3.90
CA PRO A 247 -2.24 -1.46 -3.58
C PRO A 247 -1.28 -0.91 -4.64
N ALA A 248 -0.64 -1.78 -5.44
CA ALA A 248 0.25 -1.36 -6.52
C ALA A 248 -0.42 -0.36 -7.48
N PHE A 249 -1.71 -0.57 -7.74
CA PHE A 249 -2.50 0.27 -8.65
C PHE A 249 -3.67 0.99 -7.95
N GLY A 250 -3.85 0.76 -6.64
CA GLY A 250 -5.01 1.24 -5.89
C GLY A 250 -6.32 0.75 -6.50
N SER A 251 -6.42 -0.56 -6.78
CA SER A 251 -7.59 -1.15 -7.44
C SER A 251 -8.21 -2.27 -6.64
N GLN A 252 -9.54 -2.35 -6.67
CA GLN A 252 -10.31 -3.47 -6.16
C GLN A 252 -10.73 -4.41 -7.30
N GLY A 253 -10.55 -5.71 -7.08
CA GLY A 253 -10.78 -6.73 -8.10
C GLY A 253 -11.06 -8.09 -7.49
N PHE A 254 -10.77 -9.15 -8.24
CA PHE A 254 -10.87 -10.51 -7.73
C PHE A 254 -9.66 -11.35 -8.15
N ALA A 255 -9.40 -12.42 -7.39
CA ALA A 255 -8.50 -13.51 -7.77
C ALA A 255 -9.18 -14.86 -7.54
N LYS A 256 -8.58 -15.93 -8.04
CA LYS A 256 -8.98 -17.29 -7.68
C LYS A 256 -8.63 -17.54 -6.21
N ASP A 257 -9.47 -18.25 -5.47
CA ASP A 257 -9.25 -18.60 -4.06
C ASP A 257 -7.97 -19.44 -3.81
N THR A 258 -7.41 -20.05 -4.86
CA THR A 258 -6.14 -20.79 -4.84
C THR A 258 -4.89 -19.92 -5.08
N ASN A 259 -5.04 -18.64 -5.41
CA ASN A 259 -3.88 -17.75 -5.58
C ASN A 259 -3.22 -17.47 -4.22
N GLY A 260 -1.95 -17.06 -4.21
CA GLY A 260 -1.27 -16.59 -3.01
C GLY A 260 -1.37 -15.07 -2.91
N LEU A 261 -2.09 -14.55 -1.90
CA LEU A 261 -2.14 -13.12 -1.60
C LEU A 261 -1.85 -12.87 -0.11
N LEU A 262 -1.62 -11.61 0.25
CA LEU A 262 -1.28 -11.19 1.61
C LEU A 262 -2.50 -11.08 2.51
N VAL A 263 -2.25 -11.17 3.83
CA VAL A 263 -3.28 -11.15 4.88
C VAL A 263 -3.05 -9.97 5.80
N TRP A 264 -3.97 -9.00 5.76
CA TRP A 264 -4.01 -7.93 6.74
C TRP A 264 -5.19 -8.14 7.67
N ALA A 265 -4.93 -8.63 8.87
CA ALA A 265 -5.99 -8.96 9.82
C ALA A 265 -6.64 -7.70 10.42
N VAL A 266 -7.95 -7.79 10.63
CA VAL A 266 -8.75 -6.79 11.35
C VAL A 266 -9.59 -7.45 12.42
N HIS A 267 -9.96 -6.69 13.44
CA HIS A 267 -10.86 -7.09 14.50
C HIS A 267 -12.05 -6.12 14.56
N ASP A 268 -13.25 -6.62 14.81
CA ASP A 268 -14.42 -5.76 14.98
C ASP A 268 -14.36 -4.97 16.28
N GLY A 269 -14.68 -3.67 16.23
CA GLY A 269 -14.65 -2.81 17.39
C GLY A 269 -13.24 -2.42 17.85
N ASP A 270 -13.20 -1.89 19.06
CA ASP A 270 -11.99 -1.38 19.71
C ASP A 270 -11.41 -2.45 20.65
N VAL A 271 -10.21 -2.95 20.36
CA VAL A 271 -9.54 -3.97 21.16
C VAL A 271 -8.15 -3.54 21.60
N GLY A 272 -7.74 -3.97 22.79
CA GLY A 272 -6.49 -3.56 23.42
C GLY A 272 -6.62 -2.36 24.34
N THR A 273 -5.51 -2.03 24.98
CA THR A 273 -5.41 -0.85 25.83
C THR A 273 -4.98 0.35 24.98
N ALA A 274 -5.70 1.46 25.10
CA ALA A 274 -5.33 2.68 24.38
C ALA A 274 -3.97 3.19 24.85
N LEU A 275 -3.03 3.34 23.91
CA LEU A 275 -1.79 4.07 24.15
C LEU A 275 -2.14 5.56 24.23
N SER A 276 -2.31 6.06 25.45
CA SER A 276 -2.44 7.50 25.65
C SER A 276 -1.09 8.13 25.27
N PRO A 277 -1.05 9.18 24.42
CA PRO A 277 0.16 9.96 24.26
C PRO A 277 0.54 10.43 25.66
N VAL A 278 1.69 9.98 26.15
CA VAL A 278 2.24 10.46 27.42
C VAL A 278 2.21 11.99 27.34
N PRO A 279 1.51 12.69 28.24
CA PRO A 279 1.51 14.15 28.23
C PRO A 279 2.96 14.59 28.21
N GLU A 280 3.40 15.26 27.15
CA GLU A 280 4.81 15.63 27.05
C GLU A 280 5.19 16.38 28.32
N PRO A 281 6.18 15.89 29.10
CA PRO A 281 6.63 16.61 30.26
C PRO A 281 7.18 17.93 29.77
N SER A 282 6.45 19.01 30.02
CA SER A 282 7.03 20.34 30.11
C SER A 282 7.78 20.87 28.87
N SER A 283 7.41 20.60 27.63
CA SER A 283 7.95 21.40 26.52
C SER A 283 7.65 22.91 26.74
N LEU A 284 6.44 23.19 27.24
CA LEU A 284 6.04 24.50 27.76
C LEU A 284 6.77 24.91 29.04
N ALA A 285 6.94 24.00 30.01
CA ALA A 285 7.61 24.37 31.27
C ALA A 285 9.13 24.54 31.12
N LEU A 286 9.79 23.85 30.19
CA LEU A 286 11.18 24.05 29.79
C LEU A 286 11.34 25.32 28.96
N MET A 287 10.40 25.62 28.06
CA MET A 287 10.38 26.91 27.34
C MET A 287 10.19 28.08 28.31
N LEU A 288 9.25 27.97 29.25
CA LEU A 288 9.01 28.97 30.30
C LEU A 288 10.18 29.07 31.28
N ALA A 289 10.80 27.95 31.67
CA ALA A 289 11.99 27.96 32.50
C ALA A 289 13.20 28.58 31.78
N GLY A 290 13.37 28.31 30.48
CA GLY A 290 14.42 28.91 29.66
C GLY A 290 14.24 30.42 29.45
N LEU A 291 13.00 30.87 29.20
CA LEU A 291 12.66 32.29 29.09
C LEU A 291 12.77 33.01 30.45
N GLY A 292 12.36 32.35 31.54
CA GLY A 292 12.52 32.87 32.90
C GLY A 292 13.99 33.02 33.33
N GLY A 293 14.83 32.02 32.99
CA GLY A 293 16.25 32.04 33.29
C GLY A 293 17.02 33.13 32.55
N THR A 294 16.70 33.37 31.26
CA THR A 294 17.34 34.44 30.46
C THR A 294 16.96 35.85 30.94
N LEU A 295 15.71 36.06 31.36
CA LEU A 295 15.26 37.33 31.97
C LEU A 295 15.95 37.63 33.31
N MET A 296 16.17 36.62 34.17
CA MET A 296 16.90 36.80 35.43
C MET A 296 18.38 37.15 35.21
N LEU A 297 19.03 36.52 34.22
CA LEU A 297 20.42 36.83 33.87
C LEU A 297 20.57 38.23 33.25
N ALA A 298 19.61 38.66 32.43
CA ALA A 298 19.58 40.02 31.89
C ALA A 298 19.40 41.09 32.99
N ARG A 299 18.57 40.82 34.00
CA ARG A 299 18.39 41.72 35.16
C ARG A 299 19.64 41.88 36.00
N ARG A 300 20.47 40.84 36.16
CA ARG A 300 21.73 40.93 36.91
C ARG A 300 22.77 41.82 36.24
N ARG A 301 22.80 41.89 34.90
CA ARG A 301 23.73 42.75 34.14
C ARG A 301 23.37 44.24 34.13
N LEU A 302 22.18 44.61 34.60
CA LEU A 302 21.75 46.01 34.70
C LEU A 302 22.05 46.63 36.07
N HIS A 303 22.56 45.83 37.01
CA HIS A 303 22.88 46.25 38.38
C HIS A 303 24.38 46.23 38.72
N ASP A 304 25.23 45.95 37.74
CA ASP A 304 26.69 46.18 37.76
C ASP A 304 27.03 47.33 36.79
#